data_AF-A0A4R6DQU7-F1
#
_entry.id   AF-A0A4R6DQU7-F1
#
_cell.length_a   1.000
_cell.length_b   1.000
_cell.length_c   1.000
_cell.angle_alpha   90.00
_cell.angle_beta   90.00
_cell.angle_gamma   90.00
#
_symmetry.space_group_name_H-M   'P 1'
#
loop_
_entity.id
_entity.type
_entity.pdbx_description
1 polymer ?
#
loop_
_entity_poly.entity_id
_entity_poly.type
_entity_poly.pdbx_seq_one_letter_code
_entity_poly.pdbx_strand_id
1 'polypeptide(L)'
;MGLRRLADIGLAVLLAAPLAASAQSGGGKSIYCCDIGAQPVCGDVLPNACYGRAYREMSPQGVIRRQVAAPLTAEEISRRNEEARARAEAEARLARQRRLDQALLDTYQSVADVESRRDRALADLDKTIAGLRLREGELVERRNRIAKEVEPYQGKSVPRELADDLDNANGELSAHRSVIDAKQRERESIRARFEEDRRRYIDLTTGAPRR
;
A
#
# COMPACT_ATOMS: atom_id res chain seq x y z
N MET A 1 -43.83 -38.38 -13.73
CA MET A 1 -43.39 -39.72 -14.17
C MET A 1 -41.90 -39.82 -13.83
N GLY A 2 -41.39 -40.68 -12.97
CA GLY A 2 -42.00 -41.77 -12.22
C GLY A 2 -41.41 -41.86 -10.81
N LEU A 3 -42.31 -42.15 -9.87
CA LEU A 3 -42.01 -42.73 -8.56
C LEU A 3 -42.08 -44.27 -8.68
N ARG A 4 -41.53 -44.94 -7.66
CA ARG A 4 -41.63 -46.37 -7.25
C ARG A 4 -40.35 -47.15 -7.57
N ARG A 5 -39.71 -47.83 -6.61
CA ARG A 5 -40.33 -48.88 -5.76
C ARG A 5 -39.72 -48.99 -4.34
N LEU A 6 -40.64 -49.19 -3.40
CA LEU A 6 -40.55 -49.91 -2.11
C LEU A 6 -40.26 -51.40 -2.42
N ALA A 7 -39.74 -52.31 -1.59
CA ALA A 7 -39.69 -52.51 -0.14
C ALA A 7 -38.65 -53.63 0.14
N ASP A 8 -38.53 -54.01 1.42
CA ASP A 8 -37.99 -55.25 2.02
C ASP A 8 -36.93 -54.90 3.09
N ILE A 9 -37.34 -54.60 4.34
CA ILE A 9 -37.77 -55.51 5.43
C ILE A 9 -36.71 -56.57 5.74
N GLY A 10 -35.89 -56.26 6.75
CA GLY A 10 -35.02 -57.21 7.44
C GLY A 10 -34.93 -56.82 8.92
N LEU A 11 -35.92 -57.27 9.69
CA LEU A 11 -36.01 -57.14 11.14
C LEU A 11 -35.13 -58.22 11.80
N ALA A 12 -34.12 -57.80 12.58
CA ALA A 12 -33.47 -58.66 13.57
C ALA A 12 -33.15 -57.81 14.82
N VAL A 13 -33.94 -58.04 15.87
CA VAL A 13 -33.82 -57.46 17.20
C VAL A 13 -33.21 -58.51 18.14
N LEU A 14 -32.55 -58.01 19.19
CA LEU A 14 -32.00 -58.66 20.40
C LEU A 14 -30.53 -59.11 20.31
N LEU A 15 -29.63 -58.41 21.01
CA LEU A 15 -29.46 -58.55 22.46
C LEU A 15 -28.61 -57.41 23.04
N ALA A 16 -28.97 -56.99 24.24
CA ALA A 16 -28.37 -55.91 25.00
C ALA A 16 -27.04 -56.30 25.67
N ALA A 17 -26.07 -55.39 25.64
CA ALA A 17 -25.09 -55.19 26.71
C ALA A 17 -24.53 -53.76 26.63
N PRO A 18 -24.65 -52.93 27.68
CA PRO A 18 -24.05 -51.60 27.69
C PRO A 18 -22.58 -51.75 28.07
N LEU A 19 -21.69 -51.71 27.08
CA LEU A 19 -20.27 -51.45 27.37
C LEU A 19 -20.13 -49.97 27.68
N ALA A 20 -20.00 -49.73 28.98
CA ALA A 20 -19.76 -48.45 29.59
C ALA A 20 -18.71 -47.62 28.84
N ALA A 21 -19.00 -46.34 28.76
CA ALA A 21 -18.06 -45.31 28.37
C ALA A 21 -16.75 -45.44 29.15
N SER A 22 -15.65 -45.61 28.44
CA SER A 22 -14.33 -45.17 28.91
C SER A 22 -13.93 -43.93 28.13
N ALA A 23 -14.63 -42.83 28.39
CA ALA A 23 -14.01 -41.52 28.29
C ALA A 23 -12.95 -41.46 29.40
N GLN A 24 -11.77 -42.01 29.12
CA GLN A 24 -10.59 -41.75 29.94
C GLN A 24 -10.19 -40.31 29.66
N SER A 25 -10.86 -39.37 30.34
CA SER A 25 -10.22 -38.09 30.65
C SER A 25 -8.96 -38.46 31.43
N GLY A 26 -7.81 -38.40 30.77
CA GLY A 26 -6.49 -38.59 31.36
C GLY A 26 -6.15 -37.45 32.33
N GLY A 27 -6.97 -37.27 33.38
CA GLY A 27 -6.68 -36.45 34.54
C GLY A 27 -5.80 -37.23 35.53
N GLY A 28 -4.70 -37.80 35.04
CA GLY A 28 -3.67 -38.33 35.94
C GLY A 28 -2.92 -37.17 36.57
N LYS A 29 -2.75 -37.18 37.90
CA LYS A 29 -2.01 -36.15 38.67
C LYS A 29 -0.76 -35.68 37.90
N SER A 30 -0.65 -34.40 37.60
CA SER A 30 0.53 -33.80 36.96
C SER A 30 1.40 -33.13 38.03
N ILE A 31 2.70 -33.37 37.98
CA ILE A 31 3.70 -32.70 38.83
C ILE A 31 4.35 -31.59 38.01
N TYR A 32 4.38 -30.37 38.55
CA TYR A 32 4.98 -29.20 37.91
C TYR A 32 6.33 -28.90 38.56
N CYS A 33 7.40 -28.84 37.78
CA CYS A 33 8.76 -28.60 38.26
C CYS A 33 9.44 -27.44 37.52
N CYS A 34 10.09 -26.52 38.21
CA CYS A 34 10.98 -25.52 37.62
C CYS A 34 12.36 -25.55 38.28
N ASP A 35 13.37 -25.06 37.57
CA ASP A 35 14.74 -24.99 38.09
C ASP A 35 14.99 -23.63 38.74
N ILE A 36 15.40 -23.62 40.00
CA ILE A 36 15.75 -22.40 40.76
C ILE A 36 17.17 -22.57 41.30
N GLY A 37 18.15 -21.98 40.61
CA GLY A 37 19.56 -22.17 40.94
C GLY A 37 20.00 -23.61 40.66
N ALA A 38 20.51 -24.30 41.68
CA ALA A 38 21.00 -25.68 41.57
C ALA A 38 19.98 -26.76 41.99
N GLN A 39 18.77 -26.40 42.44
CA GLN A 39 17.76 -27.36 42.87
C GLN A 39 16.41 -27.17 42.15
N PRO A 40 15.77 -28.26 41.67
CA PRO A 40 14.44 -28.20 41.09
C PRO A 40 13.37 -28.10 42.19
N VAL A 41 12.40 -27.19 42.01
CA VAL A 41 11.23 -27.07 42.89
C VAL A 41 10.03 -27.69 42.17
N CYS A 42 9.43 -28.71 42.79
CA CYS A 42 8.33 -29.48 42.22
C CYS A 42 7.08 -29.47 43.14
N GLY A 43 5.88 -29.55 42.55
CA GLY A 43 4.64 -29.70 43.30
C GLY A 43 3.47 -30.21 42.46
N ASP A 44 2.42 -30.70 43.13
CA ASP A 44 1.18 -31.16 42.47
C ASP A 44 0.38 -30.01 41.82
N VAL A 45 0.66 -28.76 42.23
CA VAL A 45 0.18 -27.51 41.63
C VAL A 45 1.39 -26.64 41.33
N LEU A 46 1.36 -25.83 40.27
CA LEU A 46 2.47 -24.96 39.87
C LEU A 46 2.92 -24.07 41.05
N PRO A 47 4.13 -24.27 41.61
CA PRO A 47 4.58 -23.50 42.75
C PRO A 47 4.73 -22.02 42.40
N ASN A 48 4.42 -21.11 43.34
CA ASN A 48 4.58 -19.66 43.12
C ASN A 48 6.01 -19.28 42.71
N ALA A 49 7.02 -20.02 43.19
CA ALA A 49 8.43 -19.80 42.83
C ALA A 49 8.73 -20.06 41.33
N CYS A 50 7.85 -20.79 40.64
CA CYS A 50 7.94 -21.09 39.21
C CYS A 50 7.19 -20.08 38.31
N TYR A 51 6.49 -19.09 38.88
CA TYR A 51 5.80 -18.08 38.09
C TYR A 51 6.79 -17.22 37.29
N GLY A 52 6.50 -17.01 36.00
CA GLY A 52 7.36 -16.24 35.10
C GLY A 52 8.64 -16.97 34.66
N ARG A 53 8.78 -18.28 34.93
CA ARG A 53 9.94 -19.10 34.55
C ARG A 53 9.52 -20.25 33.64
N ALA A 54 10.52 -20.91 33.05
CA ALA A 54 10.29 -22.18 32.38
C ALA A 54 9.98 -23.27 33.43
N TYR A 55 8.99 -24.11 33.15
CA TYR A 55 8.64 -25.25 34.00
C TYR A 55 8.30 -26.48 33.15
N ARG A 56 8.39 -27.66 33.77
CA ARG A 56 8.08 -28.96 33.18
C ARG A 56 6.86 -29.53 33.89
N GLU A 57 5.92 -30.01 33.11
CA GLU A 57 4.79 -30.83 33.57
C GLU A 57 5.17 -32.30 33.39
N MET A 58 5.14 -33.05 34.47
CA MET A 58 5.63 -34.43 34.54
C MET A 58 4.52 -35.35 35.07
N SER A 59 4.53 -36.60 34.64
CA SER A 59 3.74 -37.66 35.28
C SER A 59 4.30 -37.99 36.67
N PRO A 60 3.51 -38.65 37.54
CA PRO A 60 3.99 -39.12 38.83
C PRO A 60 5.16 -40.13 38.73
N GLN A 61 5.32 -40.75 37.56
CA GLN A 61 6.42 -41.67 37.23
C GLN A 61 7.68 -40.95 36.72
N GLY A 62 7.73 -39.61 36.78
CA GLY A 62 8.90 -38.83 36.37
C GLY A 62 9.04 -38.62 34.86
N VAL A 63 8.08 -39.07 34.05
CA VAL A 63 8.06 -38.83 32.59
C VAL A 63 7.60 -37.39 32.31
N ILE A 64 8.40 -36.59 31.60
CA ILE A 64 8.02 -35.24 31.15
C ILE A 64 6.89 -35.36 30.12
N ARG A 65 5.74 -34.77 30.42
CA ARG A 65 4.58 -34.70 29.50
C ARG A 65 4.59 -33.41 28.68
N ARG A 66 5.00 -32.29 29.27
CA ARG A 66 5.03 -30.98 28.60
C ARG A 66 6.14 -30.11 29.20
N GLN A 67 6.79 -29.30 28.38
CA GLN A 67 7.74 -28.28 28.84
C GLN A 67 7.23 -26.91 28.40
N VAL A 68 7.14 -25.99 29.35
CA VAL A 68 6.66 -24.62 29.14
C VAL A 68 7.86 -23.69 29.32
N ALA A 69 8.17 -22.90 28.28
CA ALA A 69 9.25 -21.92 28.34
C ALA A 69 8.87 -20.73 29.22
N ALA A 70 9.87 -19.97 29.69
CA ALA A 70 9.62 -18.72 30.38
C ALA A 70 8.89 -17.73 29.43
N PRO A 71 8.02 -16.86 29.95
CA PRO A 71 7.52 -15.73 29.18
C PRO A 71 8.70 -14.91 28.63
N LEU A 72 8.61 -14.49 27.37
CA LEU A 72 9.61 -13.63 26.75
C LEU A 72 9.78 -12.34 27.55
N THR A 73 11.00 -11.80 27.58
CA THR A 73 11.24 -10.50 28.21
C THR A 73 10.56 -9.38 27.42
N ALA A 74 10.39 -8.21 28.04
CA ALA A 74 9.80 -7.05 27.36
C ALA A 74 10.61 -6.68 26.09
N GLU A 75 11.94 -6.79 26.14
CA GLU A 75 12.84 -6.55 25.02
C GLU A 75 12.68 -7.60 23.92
N GLU A 76 12.57 -8.88 24.27
CA GLU A 76 12.35 -9.96 23.31
C GLU A 76 10.99 -9.86 22.62
N ILE A 77 9.95 -9.44 23.36
CA ILE A 77 8.63 -9.14 22.82
C ILE A 77 8.72 -7.93 21.87
N SER A 78 9.42 -6.86 22.26
CA SER A 78 9.60 -5.67 21.41
C SER A 78 10.30 -6.03 20.10
N ARG A 79 11.44 -6.72 20.16
CA ARG A 79 12.19 -7.16 18.97
C ARG A 79 11.33 -8.02 18.05
N ARG A 80 10.62 -9.02 18.60
CA ARG A 80 9.72 -9.87 17.81
C ARG A 80 8.61 -9.05 17.14
N ASN A 81 8.04 -8.08 17.84
CA ASN A 81 7.00 -7.23 17.30
C ASN A 81 7.53 -6.30 16.21
N GLU A 82 8.73 -5.74 16.37
CA GLU A 82 9.41 -4.92 15.35
C GLU A 82 9.72 -5.73 14.09
N GLU A 83 10.28 -6.93 14.24
CA GLU A 83 10.52 -7.84 13.11
C GLU A 83 9.22 -8.22 12.40
N ALA A 84 8.16 -8.54 13.16
CA ALA A 84 6.86 -8.86 12.59
C ALA A 84 6.26 -7.66 11.82
N ARG A 85 6.39 -6.44 12.36
CA ARG A 85 5.97 -5.21 11.67
C ARG A 85 6.75 -4.98 10.40
N ALA A 86 8.08 -5.09 10.43
CA ALA A 86 8.93 -4.92 9.26
C ALA A 86 8.60 -5.94 8.15
N ARG A 87 8.35 -7.20 8.51
CA ARG A 87 7.91 -8.25 7.56
C ARG A 87 6.54 -7.92 6.97
N ALA A 88 5.57 -7.56 7.81
CA ALA A 88 4.23 -7.19 7.36
C ALA A 88 4.25 -5.96 6.43
N GLU A 89 5.07 -4.96 6.71
CA GLU A 89 5.26 -3.78 5.85
C GLU A 89 5.89 -4.15 4.50
N ALA A 90 6.90 -5.02 4.50
CA ALA A 90 7.53 -5.51 3.28
C ALA A 90 6.55 -6.31 2.41
N GLU A 91 5.78 -7.22 3.02
CA GLU A 91 4.73 -7.99 2.33
C GLU A 91 3.63 -7.08 1.78
N ALA A 92 3.17 -6.10 2.57
CA ALA A 92 2.19 -5.13 2.13
C ALA A 92 2.70 -4.28 0.96
N ARG A 93 3.97 -3.88 0.96
CA ARG A 93 4.60 -3.17 -0.17
C ARG A 93 4.63 -4.03 -1.43
N LEU A 94 5.02 -5.30 -1.33
CA LEU A 94 5.03 -6.22 -2.48
C LEU A 94 3.62 -6.49 -3.02
N ALA A 95 2.63 -6.68 -2.13
CA ALA A 95 1.25 -6.86 -2.52
C ALA A 95 0.67 -5.61 -3.21
N ARG A 96 0.99 -4.41 -2.70
CA ARG A 96 0.64 -3.15 -3.37
C ARG A 96 1.28 -3.06 -4.75
N GLN A 97 2.57 -3.34 -4.87
CA GLN A 97 3.26 -3.30 -6.17
C GLN A 97 2.61 -4.25 -7.19
N ARG A 98 2.33 -5.49 -6.80
CA ARG A 98 1.67 -6.47 -7.68
C ARG A 98 0.29 -6.00 -8.16
N ARG A 99 -0.49 -5.35 -7.28
CA ARG A 99 -1.79 -4.78 -7.64
C ARG A 99 -1.65 -3.64 -8.65
N LEU A 100 -0.66 -2.76 -8.46
CA LEU A 100 -0.38 -1.68 -9.40
C LEU A 100 0.09 -2.23 -10.75
N ASP A 101 0.98 -3.22 -10.75
CA ASP A 101 1.47 -3.88 -11.96
C ASP A 101 0.33 -4.56 -12.73
N GLN A 102 -0.55 -5.27 -12.02
CA GLN A 102 -1.71 -5.91 -12.65
C GLN A 102 -2.67 -4.85 -13.23
N ALA A 103 -2.96 -3.78 -12.48
CA ALA A 103 -3.80 -2.70 -12.97
C ALA A 103 -3.20 -2.02 -14.21
N LEU A 104 -1.86 -1.88 -14.28
CA LEU A 104 -1.16 -1.35 -15.44
C LEU A 104 -1.35 -2.24 -16.67
N LEU A 105 -1.18 -3.56 -16.51
CA LEU A 105 -1.37 -4.54 -17.58
C LEU A 105 -2.85 -4.65 -18.02
N ASP A 106 -3.79 -4.46 -17.11
CA ASP A 106 -5.23 -4.47 -17.42
C ASP A 106 -5.66 -3.17 -18.13
N THR A 107 -5.00 -2.04 -17.83
CA THR A 107 -5.33 -0.73 -18.41
C THR A 107 -4.83 -0.59 -19.85
N TYR A 108 -3.65 -1.13 -20.15
CA TYR A 108 -2.95 -0.94 -21.42
C TYR A 108 -2.76 -2.25 -22.17
N GLN A 109 -3.14 -2.25 -23.45
CA GLN A 109 -3.03 -3.45 -24.29
C GLN A 109 -1.67 -3.60 -24.97
N SER A 110 -0.94 -2.51 -25.11
CA SER A 110 0.39 -2.46 -25.72
C SER A 110 1.10 -1.16 -25.36
N VAL A 111 2.40 -1.08 -25.64
CA VAL A 111 3.17 0.17 -25.55
C VAL A 111 2.55 1.28 -26.41
N ALA A 112 2.07 0.94 -27.61
CA ALA A 112 1.41 1.90 -28.50
C ALA A 112 0.08 2.43 -27.92
N ASP A 113 -0.64 1.63 -27.12
CA ASP A 113 -1.85 2.11 -26.42
C ASP A 113 -1.49 3.11 -25.30
N VAL A 114 -0.40 2.87 -24.56
CA VAL A 114 0.13 3.84 -23.58
C VAL A 114 0.42 5.18 -24.25
N GLU A 115 1.16 5.15 -25.37
CA GLU A 115 1.53 6.35 -26.13
C GLU A 115 0.30 7.06 -26.73
N SER A 116 -0.65 6.31 -27.30
CA SER A 116 -1.90 6.89 -27.82
C SER A 116 -2.74 7.56 -26.74
N ARG A 117 -2.82 6.97 -25.54
CA ARG A 117 -3.54 7.56 -24.40
C ARG A 117 -2.83 8.80 -23.87
N ARG A 118 -1.50 8.80 -23.81
CA ARG A 118 -0.69 9.99 -23.50
C ARG A 118 -1.03 11.13 -24.46
N ASP A 119 -0.97 10.87 -25.76
CA ASP A 119 -1.15 11.89 -26.78
C ASP A 119 -2.57 12.47 -26.74
N ARG A 120 -3.59 11.63 -26.48
CA ARG A 120 -4.96 12.10 -26.24
C ARG A 120 -5.08 12.94 -24.97
N ALA A 121 -4.45 12.53 -23.87
CA ALA A 121 -4.47 13.28 -22.61
C ALA A 121 -3.80 14.66 -22.75
N LEU A 122 -2.76 14.75 -23.58
CA LEU A 122 -2.02 16.00 -23.84
C LEU A 122 -2.72 16.91 -24.84
N ALA A 123 -3.53 16.37 -25.76
CA ALA A 123 -4.10 17.13 -26.88
C ALA A 123 -4.87 18.38 -26.45
N ASP A 124 -5.76 18.27 -25.46
CA ASP A 124 -6.56 19.43 -25.02
C ASP A 124 -5.76 20.42 -24.17
N LEU A 125 -4.78 19.93 -23.42
CA LEU A 125 -3.84 20.78 -22.69
C LEU A 125 -2.93 21.56 -23.64
N ASP A 126 -2.45 20.93 -24.71
CA ASP A 126 -1.62 21.56 -25.74
C ASP A 126 -2.39 22.64 -26.50
N LYS A 127 -3.65 22.39 -26.85
CA LYS A 127 -4.54 23.42 -27.42
C LYS A 127 -4.71 24.61 -26.47
N THR A 128 -4.90 24.33 -25.17
CA THR A 128 -5.03 25.37 -24.15
C THR A 128 -3.77 26.21 -24.05
N ILE A 129 -2.58 25.58 -24.00
CA ILE A 129 -1.29 26.28 -23.98
C ILE A 129 -1.09 27.12 -25.25
N ALA A 130 -1.46 26.59 -26.42
CA ALA A 130 -1.37 27.31 -27.67
C ALA A 130 -2.24 28.58 -27.68
N GLY A 131 -3.49 28.47 -27.21
CA GLY A 131 -4.39 29.62 -27.05
C GLY A 131 -3.85 30.66 -26.06
N LEU A 132 -3.29 30.22 -24.93
CA LEU A 132 -2.65 31.11 -23.96
C LEU A 132 -1.45 31.84 -24.58
N ARG A 133 -0.62 31.15 -25.37
CA ARG A 133 0.52 31.79 -26.06
C ARG A 133 0.10 32.80 -27.12
N LEU A 134 -0.99 32.53 -27.84
CA LEU A 134 -1.55 33.52 -28.77
C LEU A 134 -1.94 34.80 -28.01
N ARG A 135 -2.66 34.65 -26.90
CA ARG A 135 -3.03 35.78 -26.04
C ARG A 135 -1.81 36.48 -25.44
N GLU A 136 -0.77 35.75 -25.06
CA GLU A 136 0.49 36.34 -24.60
C GLU A 136 1.08 37.29 -25.66
N GLY A 137 1.07 36.89 -26.94
CA GLY A 137 1.51 37.73 -28.04
C GLY A 137 0.74 39.06 -28.11
N GLU A 138 -0.58 39.02 -27.96
CA GLU A 138 -1.42 40.23 -27.93
C GLU A 138 -1.05 41.17 -26.75
N LEU A 139 -0.80 40.59 -25.57
CA LEU A 139 -0.39 41.35 -24.39
C LEU A 139 1.01 41.96 -24.56
N VAL A 140 1.94 41.22 -25.15
CA VAL A 140 3.29 41.69 -25.48
C VAL A 140 3.23 42.89 -26.44
N GLU A 141 2.39 42.81 -27.47
CA GLU A 141 2.15 43.90 -28.41
C GLU A 141 1.50 45.13 -27.75
N ARG A 142 0.48 44.92 -26.91
CA ARG A 142 -0.14 46.01 -26.14
C ARG A 142 0.88 46.72 -25.26
N ARG A 143 1.66 45.96 -24.47
CA ARG A 143 2.71 46.52 -23.62
C ARG A 143 3.80 47.23 -24.44
N ASN A 144 4.17 46.69 -25.61
CA ASN A 144 5.13 47.34 -26.52
C ASN A 144 4.63 48.70 -27.02
N ARG A 145 3.34 48.82 -27.34
CA ARG A 145 2.77 50.11 -27.77
C ARG A 145 2.89 51.16 -26.66
N ILE A 146 2.48 50.81 -25.44
CA ILE A 146 2.58 51.71 -24.28
C ILE A 146 4.05 52.06 -24.00
N ALA A 147 4.97 51.08 -24.07
CA ALA A 147 6.39 51.32 -23.86
C ALA A 147 7.00 52.31 -24.87
N LYS A 148 6.56 52.27 -26.15
CA LYS A 148 6.97 53.24 -27.17
C LYS A 148 6.47 54.66 -26.87
N GLU A 149 5.29 54.79 -26.27
CA GLU A 149 4.76 56.09 -25.83
C GLU A 149 5.54 56.65 -24.63
N VAL A 150 6.13 55.78 -23.79
CA VAL A 150 6.97 56.16 -22.65
C VAL A 150 8.38 56.59 -23.07
N GLU A 151 8.94 56.03 -24.15
CA GLU A 151 10.31 56.26 -24.61
C GLU A 151 10.74 57.74 -24.71
N PRO A 152 9.92 58.69 -25.21
CA PRO A 152 10.27 60.12 -25.28
C PRO A 152 10.47 60.80 -23.92
N TYR A 153 9.97 60.19 -22.84
CA TYR A 153 10.03 60.69 -21.47
C TYR A 153 11.23 60.14 -20.71
N GLN A 154 12.13 59.37 -21.34
CA GLN A 154 13.37 58.92 -20.69
C GLN A 154 14.20 60.12 -20.20
N GLY A 155 14.53 60.12 -18.91
CA GLY A 155 15.23 61.24 -18.25
C GLY A 155 14.35 62.44 -17.89
N LYS A 156 13.03 62.36 -18.10
CA LYS A 156 12.02 63.37 -17.72
C LYS A 156 10.95 62.72 -16.83
N SER A 157 10.02 63.51 -16.29
CA SER A 157 8.85 62.94 -15.60
C SER A 157 7.88 62.35 -16.63
N VAL A 158 7.66 61.04 -16.55
CA VAL A 158 6.60 60.34 -17.31
C VAL A 158 5.24 60.76 -16.76
N PRO A 159 4.21 61.02 -17.59
CA PRO A 159 2.85 61.23 -17.12
C PRO A 159 2.37 60.06 -16.27
N ARG A 160 1.74 60.36 -15.12
CA ARG A 160 1.32 59.33 -14.16
C ARG A 160 0.44 58.25 -14.79
N GLU A 161 -0.54 58.65 -15.60
CA GLU A 161 -1.44 57.73 -16.29
C GLU A 161 -0.70 56.74 -17.20
N LEU A 162 0.29 57.22 -17.94
CA LEU A 162 1.09 56.39 -18.85
C LEU A 162 2.01 55.42 -18.09
N ALA A 163 2.53 55.85 -16.93
CA ALA A 163 3.29 54.97 -16.04
C ALA A 163 2.39 53.88 -15.44
N ASP A 164 1.22 54.25 -14.93
CA ASP A 164 0.23 53.32 -14.38
C ASP A 164 -0.23 52.29 -15.44
N ASP A 165 -0.43 52.72 -16.69
CA ASP A 165 -0.80 51.85 -17.81
C ASP A 165 0.29 50.83 -18.16
N LEU A 166 1.56 51.25 -18.16
CA LEU A 166 2.69 50.36 -18.41
C LEU A 166 2.82 49.32 -17.29
N ASP A 167 2.69 49.74 -16.03
CA ASP A 167 2.74 48.85 -14.87
C ASP A 167 1.59 47.84 -14.88
N ASN A 168 0.38 48.28 -15.21
CA ASN A 168 -0.78 47.40 -15.39
C ASN A 168 -0.55 46.37 -16.51
N ALA A 169 -0.03 46.81 -17.67
CA ALA A 169 0.26 45.91 -18.79
C ALA A 169 1.35 44.88 -18.45
N ASN A 170 2.38 45.29 -17.68
CA ASN A 170 3.41 44.39 -17.19
C ASN A 170 2.85 43.38 -16.18
N GLY A 171 1.98 43.82 -15.26
CA GLY A 171 1.30 42.96 -14.31
C GLY A 171 0.41 41.91 -14.98
N GLU A 172 -0.39 42.33 -15.96
CA GLU A 172 -1.24 41.43 -16.76
C GLU A 172 -0.40 40.38 -17.50
N LEU A 173 0.67 40.81 -18.18
CA LEU A 173 1.57 39.90 -18.90
C LEU A 173 2.26 38.90 -17.94
N SER A 174 2.69 39.35 -16.77
CA SER A 174 3.32 38.50 -15.76
C SER A 174 2.36 37.44 -15.19
N ALA A 175 1.13 37.84 -14.87
CA ALA A 175 0.08 36.94 -14.42
C ALA A 175 -0.24 35.89 -15.50
N HIS A 176 -0.37 36.32 -16.76
CA HIS A 176 -0.66 35.43 -17.88
C HIS A 176 0.46 34.42 -18.15
N ARG A 177 1.73 34.85 -18.07
CA ARG A 177 2.89 33.95 -18.14
C ARG A 177 2.91 32.91 -17.03
N SER A 178 2.56 33.31 -15.80
CA SER A 178 2.49 32.38 -14.67
C SER A 178 1.45 31.27 -14.91
N VAL A 179 0.33 31.58 -15.57
CA VAL A 179 -0.66 30.58 -15.99
C VAL A 179 -0.10 29.63 -17.05
N ILE A 180 0.60 30.17 -18.06
CA ILE A 180 1.29 29.36 -19.07
C ILE A 180 2.28 28.39 -18.41
N ASP A 181 3.10 28.87 -17.49
CA ASP A 181 4.10 28.05 -16.80
C ASP A 181 3.46 26.95 -15.96
N ALA A 182 2.35 27.25 -15.29
CA ALA A 182 1.58 26.24 -14.56
C ALA A 182 1.06 25.14 -15.50
N LYS A 183 0.52 25.52 -16.67
CA LYS A 183 0.05 24.57 -17.69
C LYS A 183 1.18 23.76 -18.31
N GLN A 184 2.36 24.36 -18.49
CA GLN A 184 3.54 23.63 -18.96
C GLN A 184 4.02 22.60 -17.92
N ARG A 185 4.04 22.94 -16.63
CA ARG A 185 4.35 21.97 -15.56
C ARG A 185 3.34 20.82 -15.50
N GLU A 186 2.06 21.12 -15.68
CA GLU A 186 1.00 20.10 -15.79
C GLU A 186 1.29 19.15 -16.97
N ARG A 187 1.67 19.70 -18.13
CA ARG A 187 2.01 18.92 -19.33
C ARG A 187 3.19 17.98 -19.08
N GLU A 188 4.26 18.48 -18.47
CA GLU A 188 5.43 17.65 -18.15
C GLU A 188 5.13 16.59 -17.08
N SER A 189 4.28 16.90 -16.10
CA SER A 189 3.81 15.92 -15.11
C SER A 189 3.04 14.77 -15.77
N ILE A 190 2.12 15.08 -16.69
CA ILE A 190 1.40 14.05 -17.46
C ILE A 190 2.38 13.21 -18.29
N ARG A 191 3.32 13.85 -18.99
CA ARG A 191 4.36 13.15 -19.77
C ARG A 191 5.20 12.21 -18.91
N ALA A 192 5.66 12.67 -17.76
CA ALA A 192 6.49 11.88 -16.85
C ALA A 192 5.75 10.64 -16.35
N ARG A 193 4.47 10.79 -15.97
CA ARG A 193 3.62 9.67 -15.53
C ARG A 193 3.45 8.61 -16.63
N PHE A 194 3.14 9.04 -17.85
CA PHE A 194 2.99 8.10 -18.97
C PHE A 194 4.31 7.43 -19.37
N GLU A 195 5.44 8.12 -19.22
CA GLU A 195 6.76 7.51 -19.47
C GLU A 195 7.13 6.48 -18.39
N GLU A 196 6.77 6.72 -17.13
CA GLU A 196 6.89 5.72 -16.06
C GLU A 196 6.02 4.49 -16.34
N ASP A 197 4.74 4.70 -16.67
CA ASP A 197 3.82 3.63 -17.07
C ASP A 197 4.39 2.83 -18.26
N ARG A 198 4.91 3.53 -19.27
CA ARG A 198 5.51 2.91 -20.46
C ARG A 198 6.71 2.04 -20.11
N ARG A 199 7.65 2.56 -19.32
CA ARG A 199 8.84 1.79 -18.87
C ARG A 199 8.41 0.57 -18.06
N ARG A 200 7.52 0.76 -17.09
CA ARG A 200 7.05 -0.34 -16.25
C ARG A 200 6.31 -1.41 -17.06
N TYR A 201 5.49 -1.00 -18.01
CA TYR A 201 4.79 -1.92 -18.91
C TYR A 201 5.77 -2.75 -19.74
N ILE A 202 6.81 -2.12 -20.29
CA ILE A 202 7.87 -2.82 -21.03
C ILE A 202 8.55 -3.85 -20.13
N ASP A 203 8.96 -3.46 -18.92
CA ASP A 203 9.63 -4.36 -17.97
C ASP A 203 8.76 -5.58 -17.64
N LEU A 204 7.45 -5.37 -17.41
CA LEU A 204 6.51 -6.45 -17.10
C LEU A 204 6.24 -7.37 -18.28
N THR A 205 6.25 -6.87 -19.52
CA THR A 205 5.92 -7.64 -20.73
C THR A 205 7.12 -8.29 -21.41
N THR A 206 8.33 -7.77 -21.21
CA THR A 206 9.57 -8.37 -21.74
C THR A 206 10.24 -9.32 -20.74
N GLY A 207 10.06 -9.11 -19.43
CA GLY A 207 10.59 -9.97 -18.38
C GLY A 207 9.72 -11.18 -18.01
N ALA A 208 8.47 -11.24 -18.46
CA ALA A 208 7.58 -12.38 -18.23
C ALA A 208 7.82 -13.48 -19.29
N PRO A 209 8.08 -14.75 -18.91
CA PRO A 209 8.12 -15.83 -19.88
C PRO A 209 6.75 -15.93 -20.54
N ARG A 210 6.70 -15.72 -21.86
CA ARG A 210 5.49 -15.92 -22.67
C ARG A 210 5.06 -17.38 -22.47
N ARG A 211 3.91 -17.58 -21.82
CA ARG A 211 3.24 -18.88 -21.76
C ARG A 211 2.58 -19.18 -23.10
#